data_AF-A0A2L1VFQ6-F1
#
_entry.id   AF-A0A2L1VFQ6-F1
#
_cell.length_a   1.000
_cell.length_b   1.000
_cell.length_c   1.000
_cell.angle_alpha   90.00
_cell.angle_beta   90.00
_cell.angle_gamma   90.00
#
_symmetry.space_group_name_H-M   'P 1'
#
loop_
_entity.id
_entity.type
_entity.pdbx_description
1 polymer ?
#
loop_
_entity_poly.entity_id
_entity_poly.type
_entity_poly.pdbx_seq_one_letter_code
_entity_poly.pdbx_strand_id
1 'polypeptide(L)'
;MKTIYQLKIGDFAPSESTRSFTKEGYLKCVNVRLAKAPQVRQYYAYEFPSLEGYTADQVINVYTPAEELFKPEAIQSFNGVDTTDYHPPKNEINASNWKDYHIGYCENVRQEGDYLVGDLLIKDKISIDLIQSNERLEMSLGYGALLIVEQGTAPDGTPYQAKFTNFIGNHVALVKYGRCGGDCRIGDKQQTPPKGNKTMEVIVNGIRFNIGDNTPLADALKQQQEQLENLKAAKLKVGDKQFSIGDELGAIQAVVDQLHAEKTALEQKVGDLEKNQMTPEKLEQAAAERAAVIADAKALVPTVKTEGCSCEQIKRDVIAAKAGDALVTALMGNVSVGDAKPEQIDTTFRALCAVKGTHPSNPVGDALHQQQQVKTGDGKPVDGEPKPNNKKEAWKQSF
;
A
#
# COMPACT_ATOMS: atom_id res chain seq x y z
N MET A 1 -29.09 -43.96 -0.05
CA MET A 1 -28.25 -43.25 0.93
C MET A 1 -29.14 -42.60 1.98
N LYS A 2 -28.77 -42.66 3.26
CA LYS A 2 -29.44 -41.91 4.34
C LYS A 2 -28.78 -40.55 4.47
N THR A 3 -29.45 -39.48 4.07
CA THR A 3 -29.04 -38.12 4.44
C THR A 3 -29.89 -37.68 5.63
N ILE A 4 -29.34 -37.85 6.83
CA ILE A 4 -29.99 -37.46 8.08
C ILE A 4 -29.66 -35.99 8.33
N TYR A 5 -30.54 -35.08 7.90
CA TYR A 5 -30.52 -33.71 8.41
C TYR A 5 -31.22 -33.69 9.77
N GLN A 6 -30.47 -33.98 10.84
CA GLN A 6 -30.89 -33.59 12.19
C GLN A 6 -30.65 -32.09 12.35
N LEU A 7 -31.61 -31.28 11.91
CA LEU A 7 -31.74 -29.94 12.45
C LEU A 7 -32.08 -30.09 13.93
N LYS A 8 -31.16 -29.69 14.81
CA LYS A 8 -31.42 -29.64 16.24
C LYS A 8 -32.25 -28.40 16.54
N ILE A 9 -33.55 -28.46 16.19
CA ILE A 9 -34.55 -27.52 16.72
C ILE A 9 -34.46 -27.67 18.24
N GLY A 10 -34.15 -26.57 18.94
CA GLY A 10 -34.13 -26.57 20.39
C GLY A 10 -35.56 -26.72 20.89
N ASP A 11 -35.86 -27.85 21.54
CA ASP A 11 -37.13 -28.06 22.24
C ASP A 11 -37.25 -27.07 23.43
N PHE A 12 -37.76 -25.88 23.14
CA PHE A 12 -38.36 -24.99 24.12
C PHE A 12 -39.89 -25.07 23.97
N ALA A 13 -40.59 -25.20 25.09
CA ALA A 13 -41.99 -25.60 25.13
C ALA A 13 -42.92 -24.66 24.32
N PRO A 14 -43.75 -25.18 23.39
CA PRO A 14 -44.49 -24.37 22.43
C PRO A 14 -45.84 -23.84 22.97
N SER A 15 -45.86 -23.22 24.16
CA SER A 15 -47.13 -22.76 24.77
C SER A 15 -47.24 -21.28 25.14
N GLU A 16 -46.16 -20.55 25.50
CA GLU A 16 -46.29 -19.14 25.95
C GLU A 16 -45.27 -18.14 25.42
N SER A 17 -44.34 -18.51 24.53
CA SER A 17 -43.45 -17.51 23.94
C SER A 17 -44.08 -16.77 22.76
N THR A 18 -43.92 -15.45 22.77
CA THR A 18 -44.18 -14.53 21.65
C THR A 18 -43.23 -14.75 20.47
N ARG A 19 -42.22 -15.62 20.63
CA ARG A 19 -41.08 -15.79 19.73
C ARG A 19 -41.19 -17.12 18.98
N SER A 20 -40.95 -17.09 17.67
CA SER A 20 -40.95 -18.28 16.80
C SER A 20 -39.93 -18.14 15.67
N PHE A 21 -39.43 -19.26 15.15
CA PHE A 21 -38.48 -19.24 14.03
C PHE A 21 -39.17 -19.57 12.70
N THR A 22 -38.77 -18.84 11.66
CA THR A 22 -39.02 -19.18 10.25
C THR A 22 -38.12 -20.35 9.80
N LYS A 23 -38.36 -20.93 8.63
CA LYS A 23 -37.53 -22.04 8.09
C LYS A 23 -36.11 -21.59 7.76
N GLU A 24 -35.98 -20.30 7.44
CA GLU A 24 -34.76 -19.59 7.07
C GLU A 24 -33.91 -19.19 8.29
N GLY A 25 -34.44 -19.39 9.51
CA GLY A 25 -33.77 -19.04 10.77
C GLY A 25 -34.02 -17.62 11.27
N TYR A 26 -34.86 -16.83 10.61
CA TYR A 26 -35.31 -15.52 11.11
C TYR A 26 -36.25 -15.68 12.30
N LEU A 27 -36.16 -14.76 13.27
CA LEU A 27 -36.97 -14.75 14.48
C LEU A 27 -38.18 -13.84 14.31
N LYS A 28 -39.38 -14.41 14.36
CA LYS A 28 -40.64 -13.68 14.44
C LYS A 28 -41.04 -13.49 15.91
N CYS A 29 -41.19 -12.23 16.31
CA CYS A 29 -41.69 -11.81 17.63
C CYS A 29 -43.07 -11.18 17.45
N VAL A 30 -44.13 -11.74 18.03
CA VAL A 30 -45.49 -11.20 17.93
C VAL A 30 -45.90 -10.40 19.16
N ASN A 31 -46.77 -9.41 18.99
CA ASN A 31 -47.32 -8.59 20.08
C ASN A 31 -46.25 -7.83 20.90
N VAL A 32 -45.20 -7.35 20.23
CA VAL A 32 -44.11 -6.58 20.84
C VAL A 32 -44.62 -5.18 21.18
N ARG A 33 -44.40 -4.73 22.43
CA ARG A 33 -44.72 -3.35 22.84
C ARG A 33 -43.63 -2.39 22.37
N LEU A 34 -43.97 -1.53 21.42
CA LEU A 34 -43.05 -0.63 20.73
C LEU A 34 -42.93 0.73 21.44
N ALA A 35 -44.07 1.26 21.89
CA ALA A 35 -44.16 2.52 22.65
C ALA A 35 -45.36 2.52 23.60
N LYS A 36 -45.39 3.50 24.51
CA LYS A 36 -46.46 3.73 25.50
C LYS A 36 -47.01 5.15 25.39
N ALA A 37 -48.31 5.32 25.53
CA ALA A 37 -48.94 6.63 25.70
C ALA A 37 -50.26 6.50 26.49
N PRO A 38 -50.63 7.47 27.34
CA PRO A 38 -49.92 8.74 27.59
C PRO A 38 -48.63 8.53 28.40
N GLN A 39 -47.57 9.28 28.10
CA GLN A 39 -46.31 9.22 28.85
C GLN A 39 -45.50 10.52 28.73
N VAL A 40 -44.91 11.00 29.82
CA VAL A 40 -43.86 12.03 29.80
C VAL A 40 -42.49 11.36 29.74
N ARG A 41 -41.59 11.88 28.89
CA ARG A 41 -40.22 11.37 28.70
C ARG A 41 -39.22 12.50 28.79
N GLN A 42 -38.02 12.19 29.27
CA GLN A 42 -36.91 13.14 29.35
C GLN A 42 -36.06 13.11 28.08
N TYR A 43 -35.77 14.29 27.56
CA TYR A 43 -34.88 14.54 26.43
C TYR A 43 -33.93 15.68 26.79
N TYR A 44 -32.78 15.77 26.15
CA TYR A 44 -31.93 16.95 26.21
C TYR A 44 -32.34 17.98 25.16
N ALA A 45 -32.16 19.27 25.46
CA ALA A 45 -32.43 20.32 24.48
C ALA A 45 -31.58 20.17 23.20
N TYR A 46 -30.35 19.64 23.27
CA TYR A 46 -29.53 19.38 22.08
C TYR A 46 -30.16 18.38 21.10
N GLU A 47 -31.10 17.52 21.54
CA GLU A 47 -31.84 16.61 20.66
C GLU A 47 -32.80 17.38 19.73
N PHE A 48 -33.02 18.68 19.97
CA PHE A 48 -33.89 19.57 19.20
C PHE A 48 -33.14 20.84 18.74
N PRO A 49 -32.43 20.81 17.60
CA PRO A 49 -31.59 21.93 17.14
C PRO A 49 -32.30 23.28 16.94
N SER A 50 -33.64 23.28 16.84
CA SER A 50 -34.47 24.49 16.69
C SER A 50 -35.16 24.93 17.99
N LEU A 51 -34.81 24.33 19.14
CA LEU A 51 -35.41 24.66 20.43
C LEU A 51 -34.69 25.85 21.07
N GLU A 52 -35.31 27.02 21.02
CA GLU A 52 -34.79 28.25 21.62
C GLU A 52 -35.10 28.35 23.13
N GLY A 53 -34.23 29.04 23.87
CA GLY A 53 -34.44 29.35 25.30
C GLY A 53 -33.96 28.28 26.30
N TYR A 54 -33.29 27.24 25.84
CA TYR A 54 -32.72 26.15 26.67
C TYR A 54 -31.21 26.04 26.45
N THR A 55 -30.44 25.64 27.46
CA THR A 55 -29.03 25.24 27.25
C THR A 55 -28.98 23.82 26.70
N ALA A 56 -27.96 23.50 25.89
CA ALA A 56 -27.87 22.21 25.19
C ALA A 56 -27.96 20.99 26.13
N ASP A 57 -27.37 21.09 27.32
CA ASP A 57 -27.33 20.11 28.39
C ASP A 57 -28.59 20.07 29.29
N GLN A 58 -29.53 21.00 29.09
CA GLN A 58 -30.77 21.05 29.87
C GLN A 58 -31.69 19.90 29.49
N VAL A 59 -32.14 19.15 30.51
CA VAL A 59 -33.20 18.14 30.35
C VAL A 59 -34.57 18.82 30.29
N ILE A 60 -35.37 18.43 29.31
CA ILE A 60 -36.77 18.81 29.15
C ILE A 60 -37.68 17.59 29.23
N ASN A 61 -38.82 17.76 29.91
CA ASN A 61 -39.90 16.78 29.92
C ASN A 61 -40.78 17.01 28.68
N VAL A 62 -40.84 16.03 27.79
CA VAL A 62 -41.71 16.04 26.61
C VAL A 62 -42.83 15.03 26.78
N TYR A 63 -44.07 15.50 26.70
CA TYR A 63 -45.27 14.68 26.77
C TYR A 63 -45.57 14.02 25.42
N THR A 64 -45.93 12.74 25.45
CA THR A 64 -46.48 11.98 24.32
C THR A 64 -47.96 11.71 24.61
N PRO A 65 -48.87 12.46 23.98
CA PRO A 65 -50.31 12.24 24.12
C PRO A 65 -50.76 10.94 23.44
N ALA A 66 -51.75 10.26 24.04
CA ALA A 66 -52.31 9.03 23.48
C ALA A 66 -53.07 9.31 22.18
N GLU A 67 -53.80 10.42 22.15
CA GLU A 67 -54.55 10.96 21.02
C GLU A 67 -53.67 11.41 19.84
N GLU A 68 -52.35 11.49 20.02
CA GLU A 68 -51.37 11.77 18.95
C GLU A 68 -50.65 10.49 18.49
N LEU A 69 -50.19 9.64 19.42
CA LEU A 69 -49.48 8.40 19.08
C LEU A 69 -50.40 7.35 18.45
N PHE A 70 -51.66 7.28 18.87
CA PHE A 70 -52.65 6.29 18.40
C PHE A 70 -53.56 6.79 17.27
N LYS A 71 -53.20 7.90 16.62
CA LYS A 71 -53.89 8.31 15.38
C LYS A 71 -53.77 7.21 14.32
N PRO A 72 -54.81 6.93 13.51
CA PRO A 72 -54.74 5.93 12.45
C PRO A 72 -53.55 6.15 11.50
N GLU A 73 -53.24 7.40 11.18
CA GLU A 73 -52.12 7.80 10.32
C GLU A 73 -50.77 7.47 10.99
N ALA A 74 -50.62 7.77 12.28
CA ALA A 74 -49.43 7.46 13.05
C ALA A 74 -49.21 5.94 13.14
N ILE A 75 -50.24 5.18 13.52
CA ILE A 75 -50.21 3.70 13.58
C ILE A 75 -49.82 3.12 12.21
N GLN A 76 -50.47 3.58 11.13
CA GLN A 76 -50.21 3.11 9.78
C GLN A 76 -48.80 3.46 9.30
N SER A 77 -48.23 4.60 9.73
CA SER A 77 -46.87 5.02 9.34
C SER A 77 -45.76 4.14 9.92
N PHE A 78 -46.01 3.39 11.01
CA PHE A 78 -45.08 2.40 11.54
C PHE A 78 -45.23 1.01 10.90
N ASN A 79 -46.29 0.76 10.11
CA ASN A 79 -46.53 -0.55 9.53
C ASN A 79 -45.68 -0.74 8.26
N GLY A 80 -44.71 -1.67 8.30
CA GLY A 80 -43.75 -1.94 7.23
C GLY A 80 -42.40 -1.22 7.38
N VAL A 81 -42.15 -0.50 8.49
CA VAL A 81 -40.86 0.18 8.72
C VAL A 81 -39.74 -0.80 9.06
N ASP A 82 -38.50 -0.38 8.83
CA ASP A 82 -37.32 -1.13 9.25
C ASP A 82 -37.27 -1.29 10.78
N THR A 83 -36.80 -2.45 11.23
CA THR A 83 -36.30 -2.66 12.58
C THR A 83 -34.78 -2.53 12.56
N THR A 84 -34.19 -1.78 13.50
CA THR A 84 -32.77 -1.41 13.48
C THR A 84 -31.98 -1.87 14.71
N ASP A 85 -30.68 -2.13 14.51
CA ASP A 85 -29.71 -2.27 15.60
C ASP A 85 -29.43 -0.88 16.19
N TYR A 86 -30.02 -0.58 17.35
CA TYR A 86 -30.09 0.77 17.93
C TYR A 86 -30.70 1.83 17.00
N HIS A 87 -30.73 3.08 17.46
CA HIS A 87 -31.03 4.24 16.61
C HIS A 87 -29.82 4.54 15.69
N PRO A 88 -30.04 4.68 14.38
CA PRO A 88 -29.01 5.17 13.46
C PRO A 88 -28.58 6.62 13.76
N PRO A 89 -27.46 7.09 13.16
CA PRO A 89 -27.02 8.48 13.28
C PRO A 89 -28.14 9.46 12.90
N LYS A 90 -28.27 10.55 13.67
CA LYS A 90 -29.37 11.54 13.56
C LYS A 90 -30.78 10.97 13.80
N ASN A 91 -30.89 9.77 14.37
CA ASN A 91 -32.17 9.09 14.64
C ASN A 91 -33.02 8.82 13.38
N GLU A 92 -32.37 8.54 12.24
CA GLU A 92 -33.05 8.31 10.96
C GLU A 92 -32.40 7.15 10.17
N ILE A 93 -33.20 6.16 9.77
CA ILE A 93 -32.81 5.22 8.72
C ILE A 93 -33.20 5.77 7.35
N ASN A 94 -32.28 5.68 6.40
CA ASN A 94 -32.46 6.11 5.02
C ASN A 94 -31.52 5.33 4.07
N ALA A 95 -31.62 5.59 2.76
CA ALA A 95 -30.87 4.85 1.75
C ALA A 95 -29.33 4.89 1.90
N SER A 96 -28.76 5.85 2.65
CA SER A 96 -27.32 5.95 2.86
C SER A 96 -26.79 5.06 3.99
N ASN A 97 -27.64 4.67 4.94
CA ASN A 97 -27.24 3.91 6.14
C ASN A 97 -28.02 2.60 6.34
N TRP A 98 -29.10 2.35 5.57
CA TRP A 98 -29.99 1.20 5.72
C TRP A 98 -29.25 -0.14 5.91
N LYS A 99 -28.24 -0.40 5.08
CA LYS A 99 -27.48 -1.66 5.11
C LYS A 99 -26.76 -1.93 6.43
N ASP A 100 -26.33 -0.88 7.13
CA ASP A 100 -25.49 -0.99 8.32
C ASP A 100 -26.30 -1.12 9.62
N TYR A 101 -27.56 -0.68 9.60
CA TYR A 101 -28.44 -0.65 10.78
C TYR A 101 -29.68 -1.55 10.65
N HIS A 102 -30.13 -1.91 9.45
CA HIS A 102 -31.30 -2.78 9.25
C HIS A 102 -31.06 -4.20 9.79
N ILE A 103 -31.95 -4.65 10.68
CA ILE A 103 -31.94 -6.02 11.21
C ILE A 103 -33.24 -6.79 10.96
N GLY A 104 -34.29 -6.15 10.45
CA GLY A 104 -35.61 -6.75 10.32
C GLY A 104 -36.71 -5.77 9.92
N TYR A 105 -37.97 -6.18 10.01
CA TYR A 105 -39.14 -5.35 9.68
C TYR A 105 -40.18 -5.38 10.80
N CYS A 106 -40.90 -4.28 10.97
CA CYS A 106 -42.07 -4.18 11.85
C CYS A 106 -43.37 -4.19 11.02
N GLU A 107 -44.32 -5.01 11.42
CA GLU A 107 -45.61 -5.22 10.76
C GLU A 107 -46.76 -5.25 11.78
N ASN A 108 -48.01 -5.25 11.31
CA ASN A 108 -49.22 -5.48 12.13
C ASN A 108 -49.35 -4.50 13.33
N VAL A 109 -48.93 -3.25 13.10
CA VAL A 109 -48.91 -2.19 14.12
C VAL A 109 -50.33 -1.73 14.46
N ARG A 110 -50.62 -1.62 15.75
CA ARG A 110 -51.94 -1.30 16.32
C ARG A 110 -51.84 -0.77 17.75
N GLN A 111 -52.93 -0.23 18.28
CA GLN A 111 -53.05 0.09 19.70
C GLN A 111 -53.57 -1.12 20.51
N GLU A 112 -52.94 -1.43 21.65
CA GLU A 112 -53.47 -2.33 22.67
C GLU A 112 -53.35 -1.68 24.06
N GLY A 113 -54.46 -1.10 24.55
CA GLY A 113 -54.47 -0.30 25.77
C GLY A 113 -53.57 0.93 25.65
N ASP A 114 -52.68 1.11 26.62
CA ASP A 114 -51.70 2.22 26.65
C ASP A 114 -50.48 1.99 25.75
N TYR A 115 -50.45 0.93 24.94
CA TYR A 115 -49.28 0.55 24.14
C TYR A 115 -49.54 0.60 22.63
N LEU A 116 -48.53 1.07 21.90
CA LEU A 116 -48.37 0.77 20.48
C LEU A 116 -47.72 -0.61 20.38
N VAL A 117 -48.38 -1.55 19.72
CA VAL A 117 -47.99 -2.95 19.61
C VAL A 117 -47.81 -3.31 18.15
N GLY A 118 -46.78 -4.10 17.83
CA GLY A 118 -46.56 -4.64 16.48
C GLY A 118 -45.84 -5.98 16.52
N ASP A 119 -45.73 -6.62 15.37
CA ASP A 119 -44.98 -7.85 15.17
C ASP A 119 -43.64 -7.50 14.50
N LEU A 120 -42.55 -8.17 14.90
CA LEU A 120 -41.21 -7.96 14.35
C LEU A 120 -40.70 -9.24 13.68
N LEU A 121 -40.13 -9.11 12.49
CA LEU A 121 -39.36 -10.16 11.82
C LEU A 121 -37.88 -9.79 11.83
N ILE A 122 -37.14 -10.30 12.82
CA ILE A 122 -35.70 -10.08 12.95
C ILE A 122 -34.94 -11.10 12.10
N LYS A 123 -34.09 -10.61 11.22
CA LYS A 123 -33.37 -11.38 10.20
C LYS A 123 -31.85 -11.43 10.45
N ASP A 124 -31.30 -10.44 11.15
CA ASP A 124 -29.89 -10.44 11.56
C ASP A 124 -29.62 -11.47 12.68
N LYS A 125 -28.56 -12.27 12.50
CA LYS A 125 -28.17 -13.34 13.41
C LYS A 125 -27.67 -12.83 14.76
N ILE A 126 -26.92 -11.72 14.79
CA ILE A 126 -26.37 -11.17 16.04
C ILE A 126 -27.50 -10.66 16.93
N SER A 127 -28.44 -9.93 16.34
CA SER A 127 -29.65 -9.43 17.00
C SER A 127 -30.56 -10.54 17.49
N ILE A 128 -30.72 -11.62 16.72
CA ILE A 128 -31.42 -12.83 17.17
C ILE A 128 -30.74 -13.40 18.42
N ASP A 129 -29.42 -13.58 18.42
CA ASP A 129 -28.69 -14.13 19.57
C ASP A 129 -28.84 -13.26 20.82
N LEU A 130 -28.79 -11.92 20.67
CA LEU A 130 -28.98 -10.95 21.76
C LEU A 130 -30.41 -10.93 22.33
N ILE A 131 -31.42 -11.22 21.51
CA ILE A 131 -32.81 -11.39 21.96
C ILE A 131 -32.98 -12.73 22.68
N GLN A 132 -32.39 -13.81 22.15
CA GLN A 132 -32.46 -15.14 22.74
C GLN A 132 -31.72 -15.22 24.09
N SER A 133 -30.60 -14.53 24.25
CA SER A 133 -29.89 -14.39 25.53
C SER A 133 -30.59 -13.46 26.53
N ASN A 134 -31.62 -12.71 26.08
CA ASN A 134 -32.28 -11.62 26.80
C ASN A 134 -31.31 -10.47 27.21
N GLU A 135 -30.17 -10.33 26.53
CA GLU A 135 -29.25 -9.21 26.72
C GLU A 135 -29.83 -7.90 26.16
N ARG A 136 -30.60 -7.99 25.06
CA ARG A 136 -31.22 -6.85 24.40
C ARG A 136 -32.65 -7.17 23.98
N LEU A 137 -33.62 -6.47 24.58
CA LEU A 137 -35.05 -6.70 24.36
C LEU A 137 -35.89 -5.42 24.22
N GLU A 138 -35.41 -4.28 24.72
CA GLU A 138 -36.22 -3.07 24.82
C GLU A 138 -36.36 -2.37 23.46
N MET A 139 -37.51 -1.72 23.28
CA MET A 139 -37.89 -1.04 22.05
C MET A 139 -37.81 0.47 22.21
N SER A 140 -37.46 1.15 21.12
CA SER A 140 -37.55 2.61 21.00
C SER A 140 -37.99 2.96 19.58
N LEU A 141 -38.86 3.96 19.42
CA LEU A 141 -39.34 4.38 18.10
C LEU A 141 -38.43 5.46 17.52
N GLY A 142 -38.06 5.31 16.24
CA GLY A 142 -37.51 6.40 15.42
C GLY A 142 -38.60 6.99 14.55
N TYR A 143 -38.80 8.31 14.63
CA TYR A 143 -39.93 9.00 14.00
C TYR A 143 -39.64 10.47 13.75
N GLY A 144 -40.33 11.03 12.76
CA GLY A 144 -40.60 12.47 12.70
C GLY A 144 -41.81 12.80 13.58
N ALA A 145 -41.74 13.91 14.31
CA ALA A 145 -42.87 14.48 15.05
C ALA A 145 -42.68 15.99 15.19
N LEU A 146 -43.78 16.72 15.36
CA LEU A 146 -43.76 18.15 15.67
C LEU A 146 -43.64 18.32 17.20
N LEU A 147 -42.59 19.02 17.64
CA LEU A 147 -42.43 19.42 19.03
C LEU A 147 -43.15 20.76 19.26
N ILE A 148 -44.19 20.76 20.08
CA ILE A 148 -44.91 21.97 20.49
C ILE A 148 -44.45 22.35 21.90
N VAL A 149 -43.78 23.49 22.03
CA VAL A 149 -43.33 24.02 23.33
C VAL A 149 -44.53 24.61 24.07
N GLU A 150 -44.96 23.94 25.13
CA GLU A 150 -46.16 24.25 25.91
C GLU A 150 -45.97 23.67 27.32
N GLN A 151 -46.13 24.50 28.35
CA GLN A 151 -46.09 24.04 29.73
C GLN A 151 -47.43 23.40 30.10
N GLY A 152 -47.40 22.20 30.65
CA GLY A 152 -48.61 21.50 31.06
C GLY A 152 -48.35 20.36 32.03
N THR A 153 -49.42 19.64 32.38
CA THR A 153 -49.38 18.49 33.30
C THR A 153 -50.03 17.30 32.61
N ALA A 154 -49.35 16.15 32.60
CA ALA A 154 -49.87 14.91 32.05
C ALA A 154 -50.93 14.28 32.98
N PRO A 155 -51.74 13.31 32.50
CA PRO A 155 -52.80 12.69 33.30
C PRO A 155 -52.33 12.01 34.60
N ASP A 156 -51.04 11.65 34.70
CA ASP A 156 -50.41 11.08 35.90
C ASP A 156 -49.90 12.12 36.90
N GLY A 157 -50.07 13.42 36.61
CA GLY A 157 -49.58 14.54 37.40
C GLY A 157 -48.17 15.03 37.04
N THR A 158 -47.50 14.41 36.06
CA THR A 158 -46.12 14.79 35.68
C THR A 158 -46.12 16.09 34.86
N PRO A 159 -45.37 17.14 35.28
CA PRO A 159 -45.25 18.37 34.51
C PRO A 159 -44.35 18.19 33.27
N TYR A 160 -44.71 18.83 32.16
CA TYR A 160 -43.97 18.83 30.90
C TYR A 160 -43.76 20.25 30.35
N GLN A 161 -42.71 20.42 29.55
CA GLN A 161 -42.31 21.69 28.92
C GLN A 161 -42.66 21.74 27.42
N ALA A 162 -42.89 20.58 26.81
CA ALA A 162 -43.31 20.44 25.43
C ALA A 162 -44.15 19.16 25.25
N LYS A 163 -44.86 19.05 24.13
CA LYS A 163 -45.57 17.85 23.70
C LYS A 163 -45.26 17.50 22.25
N PHE A 164 -45.22 16.22 21.93
CA PHE A 164 -45.15 15.75 20.54
C PHE A 164 -46.54 15.64 19.92
N THR A 165 -46.65 16.03 18.66
CA THR A 165 -47.83 15.84 17.80
C THR A 165 -47.40 15.36 16.41
N ASN A 166 -48.35 14.83 15.63
CA ASN A 166 -48.14 14.45 14.22
C ASN A 166 -46.97 13.47 14.02
N PHE A 167 -47.05 12.30 14.65
CA PHE A 167 -46.05 11.22 14.54
C PHE A 167 -46.05 10.60 13.14
N ILE A 168 -44.85 10.43 12.57
CA ILE A 168 -44.58 9.72 11.32
C ILE A 168 -43.44 8.74 11.57
N GLY A 169 -43.73 7.44 11.51
CA GLY A 169 -42.77 6.37 11.74
C GLY A 169 -41.65 6.34 10.69
N ASN A 170 -40.43 6.08 11.16
CA ASN A 170 -39.25 5.86 10.31
C ASN A 170 -38.60 4.50 10.61
N HIS A 171 -38.48 4.10 11.87
CA HIS A 171 -37.98 2.77 12.27
C HIS A 171 -38.41 2.36 13.69
N VAL A 172 -38.20 1.09 14.02
CA VAL A 172 -38.25 0.55 15.39
C VAL A 172 -36.84 0.08 15.79
N ALA A 173 -36.24 0.69 16.80
CA ALA A 173 -34.90 0.32 17.27
C ALA A 173 -34.95 -0.77 18.34
N LEU A 174 -34.16 -1.82 18.14
CA LEU A 174 -33.82 -2.81 19.17
C LEU A 174 -32.67 -2.24 20.02
N VAL A 175 -32.99 -1.83 21.24
CA VAL A 175 -32.10 -1.17 22.18
C VAL A 175 -31.95 -1.97 23.48
N LYS A 176 -30.89 -1.70 24.23
CA LYS A 176 -30.72 -2.28 25.57
C LYS A 176 -31.70 -1.67 26.56
N TYR A 177 -31.84 -0.35 26.51
CA TYR A 177 -32.73 0.46 27.33
C TYR A 177 -33.50 1.46 26.45
N GLY A 178 -34.82 1.40 26.47
CA GLY A 178 -35.70 2.25 25.68
C GLY A 178 -36.24 3.45 26.47
N ARG A 179 -36.47 4.59 25.81
CA ARG A 179 -37.01 5.81 26.48
C ARG A 179 -38.44 5.61 27.00
N CYS A 180 -39.18 4.64 26.46
CA CYS A 180 -40.47 4.21 27.02
C CYS A 180 -40.34 3.53 28.40
N GLY A 181 -39.16 3.01 28.74
CA GLY A 181 -38.92 2.11 29.87
C GLY A 181 -39.17 0.65 29.50
N GLY A 182 -38.64 -0.27 30.32
CA GLY A 182 -38.59 -1.71 30.04
C GLY A 182 -39.92 -2.46 29.95
N ASP A 183 -41.07 -1.77 30.01
CA ASP A 183 -42.37 -2.31 29.59
C ASP A 183 -42.49 -2.41 28.06
N CYS A 184 -41.82 -1.52 27.31
CA CYS A 184 -41.72 -1.52 25.86
C CYS A 184 -40.60 -2.45 25.42
N ARG A 185 -40.91 -3.73 25.22
CA ARG A 185 -39.92 -4.75 24.87
C ARG A 185 -40.49 -5.97 24.16
N ILE A 186 -39.60 -6.80 23.63
CA ILE A 186 -39.86 -8.17 23.20
C ILE A 186 -39.93 -9.07 24.45
N GLY A 187 -41.13 -9.43 24.89
CA GLY A 187 -41.32 -10.20 26.13
C GLY A 187 -42.63 -10.98 26.17
N ASP A 188 -42.63 -12.06 26.96
CA ASP A 188 -43.78 -12.95 27.12
C ASP A 188 -44.72 -12.44 28.23
N LYS A 189 -45.96 -12.94 28.31
CA LYS A 189 -47.07 -12.31 29.06
C LYS A 189 -46.84 -12.09 30.57
N GLN A 190 -45.91 -12.78 31.20
CA GLN A 190 -45.54 -12.59 32.61
C GLN A 190 -44.07 -12.14 32.74
N GLN A 191 -43.78 -10.84 32.76
CA GLN A 191 -42.42 -10.40 33.08
C GLN A 191 -42.34 -9.08 33.86
N THR A 192 -41.48 -9.05 34.87
CA THR A 192 -41.06 -7.87 35.61
C THR A 192 -40.09 -7.00 34.79
N PRO A 193 -40.09 -5.67 34.93
CA PRO A 193 -39.01 -4.81 34.43
C PRO A 193 -37.68 -5.06 35.17
N PRO A 194 -36.52 -4.92 34.50
CA PRO A 194 -35.24 -4.87 35.18
C PRO A 194 -35.21 -3.69 36.17
N LYS A 195 -34.81 -3.93 37.42
CA LYS A 195 -34.71 -2.84 38.42
C LYS A 195 -33.52 -1.92 38.13
N GLY A 196 -33.76 -0.61 38.20
CA GLY A 196 -32.75 0.46 38.13
C GLY A 196 -33.15 1.61 37.21
N ASN A 197 -32.67 2.83 37.51
CA ASN A 197 -32.71 3.93 36.55
C ASN A 197 -31.68 3.63 35.46
N LYS A 198 -32.13 3.44 34.23
CA LYS A 198 -31.27 3.13 33.09
C LYS A 198 -31.63 4.05 31.93
N THR A 199 -30.62 4.74 31.43
CA THR A 199 -30.73 5.77 30.41
C THR A 199 -30.73 5.14 29.01
N MET A 200 -31.34 5.81 28.03
CA MET A 200 -31.46 5.26 26.67
C MET A 200 -30.08 5.17 26.02
N GLU A 201 -29.74 4.05 25.39
CA GLU A 201 -28.49 3.88 24.66
C GLU A 201 -28.67 4.16 23.15
N VAL A 202 -27.68 4.80 22.51
CA VAL A 202 -27.61 5.05 21.05
C VAL A 202 -26.22 4.75 20.48
N ILE A 203 -26.10 4.63 19.16
CA ILE A 203 -24.80 4.45 18.48
C ILE A 203 -24.39 5.74 17.76
N VAL A 204 -23.16 6.21 18.02
CA VAL A 204 -22.50 7.28 17.25
C VAL A 204 -21.14 6.76 16.80
N ASN A 205 -20.87 6.77 15.50
CA ASN A 205 -19.63 6.26 14.89
C ASN A 205 -19.25 4.82 15.31
N GLY A 206 -20.24 3.95 15.55
CA GLY A 206 -20.04 2.56 16.02
C GLY A 206 -19.81 2.41 17.53
N ILE A 207 -19.71 3.51 18.28
CA ILE A 207 -19.56 3.51 19.74
C ILE A 207 -20.93 3.70 20.39
N ARG A 208 -21.21 2.99 21.49
CA ARG A 208 -22.48 3.07 22.24
C ARG A 208 -22.40 4.19 23.31
N PHE A 209 -23.42 5.03 23.37
CA PHE A 209 -23.54 6.17 24.29
C PHE A 209 -24.86 6.12 25.05
N ASN A 210 -24.85 6.53 26.32
CA ASN A 210 -26.07 6.72 27.12
C ASN A 210 -26.58 8.16 26.99
N ILE A 211 -27.78 8.37 26.43
CA ILE A 211 -28.48 9.66 26.48
C ILE A 211 -29.07 9.85 27.88
N GLY A 212 -28.28 10.49 28.74
CA GLY A 212 -28.60 10.71 30.15
C GLY A 212 -27.38 10.95 31.04
N ASP A 213 -26.17 10.76 30.50
CA ASP A 213 -24.94 10.82 31.26
C ASP A 213 -23.87 11.60 30.48
N ASN A 214 -23.31 12.65 31.09
CA ASN A 214 -22.19 13.40 30.51
C ASN A 214 -20.83 12.70 30.77
N THR A 215 -20.79 11.65 31.59
CA THR A 215 -19.55 10.86 31.79
C THR A 215 -19.05 10.19 30.51
N PRO A 216 -19.85 9.55 29.63
CA PRO A 216 -19.34 9.05 28.34
C PRO A 216 -18.85 10.16 27.39
N LEU A 217 -19.30 11.42 27.52
CA LEU A 217 -18.66 12.53 26.79
C LEU A 217 -17.31 12.89 27.41
N ALA A 218 -17.23 12.95 28.74
CA ALA A 218 -15.97 13.18 29.45
C ALA A 218 -14.97 12.03 29.23
N ASP A 219 -15.42 10.78 29.17
CA ASP A 219 -14.62 9.58 28.92
C ASP A 219 -14.28 9.42 27.43
N ALA A 220 -15.14 9.84 26.50
CA ALA A 220 -14.78 9.93 25.08
C ALA A 220 -13.75 11.06 24.82
N LEU A 221 -13.93 12.22 25.45
CA LEU A 221 -12.93 13.30 25.44
C LEU A 221 -11.63 12.84 26.09
N LYS A 222 -11.69 12.15 27.24
CA LYS A 222 -10.52 11.60 27.93
C LYS A 222 -9.86 10.49 27.12
N GLN A 223 -10.61 9.61 26.46
CA GLN A 223 -10.07 8.55 25.61
C GLN A 223 -9.48 9.13 24.31
N GLN A 224 -10.09 10.17 23.73
CA GLN A 224 -9.53 10.93 22.62
C GLN A 224 -8.27 11.70 23.05
N GLN A 225 -8.23 12.21 24.29
CA GLN A 225 -7.08 12.89 24.86
C GLN A 225 -5.97 11.91 25.25
N GLU A 226 -6.29 10.72 25.77
CA GLU A 226 -5.35 9.61 25.96
C GLU A 226 -4.85 9.06 24.62
N GLN A 227 -5.68 9.03 23.57
CA GLN A 227 -5.23 8.72 22.20
C GLN A 227 -4.30 9.80 21.66
N LEU A 228 -4.61 11.09 21.87
CA LEU A 228 -3.73 12.21 21.52
C LEU A 228 -2.41 12.17 22.29
N GLU A 229 -2.41 11.91 23.60
CA GLU A 229 -1.19 11.75 24.40
C GLU A 229 -0.41 10.49 23.99
N ASN A 230 -1.08 9.38 23.67
CA ASN A 230 -0.42 8.19 23.13
C ASN A 230 0.15 8.41 21.71
N LEU A 231 -0.48 9.25 20.88
CA LEU A 231 0.04 9.67 19.57
C LEU A 231 1.24 10.63 19.72
N LYS A 232 1.19 11.58 20.64
CA LYS A 232 2.34 12.45 20.99
C LYS A 232 3.51 11.66 21.58
N ALA A 233 3.21 10.65 22.40
CA ALA A 233 4.17 9.74 23.01
C ALA A 233 4.65 8.62 22.07
N ALA A 234 3.96 8.40 20.95
CA ALA A 234 4.42 7.50 19.90
C ALA A 234 5.72 8.06 19.30
N LYS A 235 6.65 7.16 19.03
CA LYS A 235 8.00 7.51 18.60
C LYS A 235 8.31 6.89 17.25
N LEU A 236 8.54 7.73 16.25
CA LEU A 236 8.97 7.28 14.93
C LEU A 236 10.44 6.85 14.98
N LYS A 237 10.77 5.69 14.41
CA LYS A 237 12.16 5.25 14.22
C LYS A 237 12.55 5.44 12.75
N VAL A 238 13.70 6.07 12.52
CA VAL A 238 14.32 6.21 11.20
C VAL A 238 15.80 5.85 11.37
N GLY A 239 16.20 4.69 10.84
CA GLY A 239 17.46 4.05 11.20
C GLY A 239 17.56 3.82 12.71
N ASP A 240 18.74 4.12 13.28
CA ASP A 240 19.00 3.99 14.72
C ASP A 240 18.48 5.16 15.57
N LYS A 241 17.93 6.21 14.94
CA LYS A 241 17.42 7.41 15.64
C LYS A 241 15.91 7.31 15.89
N GLN A 242 15.49 7.90 17.00
CA GLN A 242 14.10 7.88 17.47
C GLN A 242 13.62 9.31 17.74
N PHE A 243 12.45 9.66 17.18
CA PHE A 243 11.87 11.01 17.22
C PHE A 243 10.48 10.97 17.87
N SER A 244 10.19 11.93 18.75
CA SER A 244 8.85 12.11 19.34
C SER A 244 7.93 12.85 18.38
N ILE A 245 6.66 12.46 18.32
CA ILE A 245 5.70 12.97 17.31
C ILE A 245 5.00 14.27 17.74
N GLY A 246 5.13 14.69 19.01
CA GLY A 246 4.42 15.85 19.60
C GLY A 246 4.57 17.22 18.92
N ASP A 247 5.56 17.43 18.05
CA ASP A 247 5.76 18.65 17.24
C ASP A 247 5.74 18.31 15.74
N GLU A 248 4.55 17.95 15.24
CA GLU A 248 4.34 17.22 13.98
C GLU A 248 5.03 17.82 12.73
N LEU A 249 5.12 19.15 12.61
CA LEU A 249 5.75 19.80 11.45
C LEU A 249 7.29 19.78 11.50
N GLY A 250 7.90 20.02 12.66
CA GLY A 250 9.35 20.15 12.79
C GLY A 250 10.07 18.81 12.70
N ALA A 251 9.52 17.78 13.35
CA ALA A 251 10.10 16.44 13.35
C ALA A 251 9.99 15.76 11.97
N ILE A 252 8.86 15.94 11.27
CA ILE A 252 8.67 15.39 9.92
C ILE A 252 9.62 16.08 8.93
N GLN A 253 9.76 17.41 8.97
CA GLN A 253 10.68 18.12 8.09
C GLN A 253 12.14 17.66 8.29
N ALA A 254 12.59 17.52 9.53
CA ALA A 254 13.94 17.03 9.82
C ALA A 254 14.21 15.60 9.32
N VAL A 255 13.19 14.73 9.33
CA VAL A 255 13.27 13.37 8.73
C VAL A 255 13.31 13.43 7.20
N VAL A 256 12.51 14.29 6.57
CA VAL A 256 12.50 14.49 5.12
C VAL A 256 13.85 15.02 4.63
N ASP A 257 14.40 16.02 5.32
CA ASP A 257 15.70 16.63 4.99
C ASP A 257 16.84 15.61 5.10
N GLN A 258 16.84 14.79 6.16
CA GLN A 258 17.82 13.71 6.35
C GLN A 258 17.71 12.63 5.26
N LEU A 259 16.50 12.18 4.92
CA LEU A 259 16.28 11.20 3.85
C LEU A 259 16.68 11.75 2.47
N HIS A 260 16.45 13.04 2.21
CA HIS A 260 16.94 13.70 1.00
C HIS A 260 18.47 13.76 0.94
N ALA A 261 19.14 14.07 2.05
CA ALA A 261 20.60 14.07 2.13
C ALA A 261 21.19 12.66 1.91
N GLU A 262 20.63 11.64 2.56
CA GLU A 262 21.05 10.24 2.40
C GLU A 262 20.82 9.72 0.98
N LYS A 263 19.65 10.01 0.38
CA LYS A 263 19.35 9.70 -1.02
C LYS A 263 20.39 10.32 -1.96
N THR A 264 20.68 11.61 -1.78
CA THR A 264 21.66 12.34 -2.63
C THR A 264 23.06 11.71 -2.54
N ALA A 265 23.49 11.33 -1.32
CA ALA A 265 24.76 10.65 -1.11
C ALA A 265 24.81 9.23 -1.70
N LEU A 266 23.68 8.51 -1.71
CA LEU A 266 23.54 7.20 -2.35
C LEU A 266 23.56 7.32 -3.88
N GLU A 267 22.82 8.27 -4.47
CA GLU A 267 22.85 8.55 -5.92
C GLU A 267 24.26 8.91 -6.40
N GLN A 268 24.99 9.72 -5.63
CA GLN A 268 26.39 10.03 -5.93
C GLN A 268 27.29 8.79 -5.89
N LYS A 269 27.16 7.94 -4.87
CA LYS A 269 27.91 6.67 -4.78
C LYS A 269 27.57 5.69 -5.91
N VAL A 270 26.31 5.59 -6.31
CA VAL A 270 25.89 4.76 -7.45
C VAL A 270 26.54 5.27 -8.73
N GLY A 271 26.45 6.58 -9.02
CA GLY A 271 27.08 7.15 -10.20
C GLY A 271 28.60 7.01 -10.24
N ASP A 272 29.28 7.02 -9.09
CA ASP A 272 30.72 6.76 -9.01
C ASP A 272 31.07 5.26 -9.15
N LEU A 273 30.20 4.35 -8.70
CA LEU A 273 30.36 2.90 -8.94
C LEU A 273 30.08 2.54 -10.41
N GLU A 274 29.10 3.17 -11.07
CA GLU A 274 28.79 2.99 -12.49
C GLU A 274 29.95 3.45 -13.39
N LYS A 275 30.54 4.63 -13.12
CA LYS A 275 31.74 5.11 -13.85
C LYS A 275 32.91 4.14 -13.77
N ASN A 276 33.06 3.46 -12.63
CA ASN A 276 34.15 2.53 -12.35
C ASN A 276 33.83 1.07 -12.69
N GLN A 277 32.63 0.75 -13.19
CA GLN A 277 32.30 -0.61 -13.60
C GLN A 277 33.02 -1.02 -14.89
N MET A 278 33.45 -2.28 -14.90
CA MET A 278 33.90 -2.97 -16.11
C MET A 278 32.66 -3.33 -16.93
N THR A 279 32.30 -2.49 -17.90
CA THR A 279 31.17 -2.77 -18.79
C THR A 279 31.48 -3.96 -19.71
N PRO A 280 30.47 -4.67 -20.23
CA PRO A 280 30.68 -5.76 -21.18
C PRO A 280 31.53 -5.35 -22.39
N GLU A 281 31.37 -4.14 -22.92
CA GLU A 281 32.18 -3.65 -24.06
C GLU A 281 33.65 -3.45 -23.67
N LYS A 282 33.94 -2.92 -22.46
CA LYS A 282 35.32 -2.79 -21.96
C LYS A 282 35.96 -4.16 -21.73
N LEU A 283 35.18 -5.14 -21.26
CA LEU A 283 35.64 -6.52 -21.07
C LEU A 283 35.95 -7.19 -22.42
N GLU A 284 35.08 -7.01 -23.41
CA GLU A 284 35.24 -7.55 -24.77
C GLU A 284 36.42 -6.89 -25.50
N GLN A 285 36.58 -5.57 -25.38
CA GLN A 285 37.74 -4.85 -25.90
C GLN A 285 39.04 -5.37 -25.26
N ALA A 286 39.09 -5.50 -23.93
CA ALA A 286 40.27 -6.02 -23.23
C ALA A 286 40.58 -7.49 -23.63
N ALA A 287 39.56 -8.30 -23.88
CA ALA A 287 39.72 -9.66 -24.39
C ALA A 287 40.26 -9.69 -25.83
N ALA A 288 39.75 -8.82 -26.72
CA ALA A 288 40.22 -8.68 -28.09
C ALA A 288 41.66 -8.16 -28.16
N GLU A 289 42.01 -7.13 -27.39
CA GLU A 289 43.38 -6.62 -27.27
C GLU A 289 44.34 -7.69 -26.73
N ARG A 290 43.90 -8.48 -25.73
CA ARG A 290 44.69 -9.61 -25.21
C ARG A 290 44.89 -10.71 -26.27
N ALA A 291 43.85 -11.04 -27.04
CA ALA A 291 43.95 -12.01 -28.12
C ALA A 291 44.91 -11.56 -29.22
N ALA A 292 44.84 -10.27 -29.61
CA ALA A 292 45.75 -9.67 -30.57
C ALA A 292 47.21 -9.72 -30.08
N VAL A 293 47.49 -9.29 -28.84
CA VAL A 293 48.85 -9.34 -28.25
C VAL A 293 49.38 -10.78 -28.18
N ILE A 294 48.55 -11.78 -27.87
CA ILE A 294 48.96 -13.19 -27.85
C ILE A 294 49.30 -13.71 -29.26
N ALA A 295 48.42 -13.48 -30.23
CA ALA A 295 48.66 -13.86 -31.63
C ALA A 295 49.94 -13.19 -32.15
N ASP A 296 50.10 -11.90 -31.85
CA ASP A 296 51.24 -11.11 -32.25
C ASP A 296 52.55 -11.60 -31.63
N ALA A 297 52.52 -11.94 -30.34
CA ALA A 297 53.67 -12.44 -29.61
C ALA A 297 54.11 -13.82 -30.10
N LYS A 298 53.17 -14.74 -30.32
CA LYS A 298 53.43 -16.07 -30.89
C LYS A 298 53.99 -16.00 -32.32
N ALA A 299 53.54 -15.04 -33.12
CA ALA A 299 54.09 -14.81 -34.47
C ALA A 299 55.54 -14.28 -34.44
N LEU A 300 55.92 -13.49 -33.43
CA LEU A 300 57.29 -12.98 -33.27
C LEU A 300 58.24 -13.99 -32.62
N VAL A 301 57.76 -14.69 -31.61
CA VAL A 301 58.49 -15.65 -30.77
C VAL A 301 57.56 -16.83 -30.44
N PRO A 302 57.55 -17.92 -31.24
CA PRO A 302 56.61 -19.03 -31.06
C PRO A 302 56.64 -19.69 -29.66
N THR A 303 57.81 -19.65 -29.01
CA THR A 303 58.07 -20.23 -27.69
C THR A 303 57.70 -19.32 -26.51
N VAL A 304 57.26 -18.08 -26.73
CA VAL A 304 56.93 -17.14 -25.64
C VAL A 304 55.76 -17.65 -24.80
N LYS A 305 55.84 -17.50 -23.48
CA LYS A 305 54.78 -17.91 -22.54
C LYS A 305 53.62 -16.91 -22.58
N THR A 306 52.40 -17.41 -22.67
CA THR A 306 51.18 -16.59 -22.82
C THR A 306 50.10 -16.93 -21.79
N GLU A 307 50.19 -18.09 -21.16
CA GLU A 307 49.29 -18.58 -20.12
C GLU A 307 49.66 -17.94 -18.77
N GLY A 308 48.69 -17.31 -18.11
CA GLY A 308 48.89 -16.63 -16.83
C GLY A 308 49.65 -15.29 -16.89
N CYS A 309 50.18 -14.89 -18.05
CA CYS A 309 50.85 -13.61 -18.23
C CYS A 309 49.87 -12.47 -18.56
N SER A 310 50.18 -11.25 -18.09
CA SER A 310 49.53 -10.02 -18.52
C SER A 310 49.99 -9.62 -19.93
N CYS A 311 49.22 -8.77 -20.62
CA CYS A 311 49.61 -8.27 -21.95
C CYS A 311 50.97 -7.54 -21.91
N GLU A 312 51.25 -6.77 -20.86
CA GLU A 312 52.53 -6.10 -20.68
C GLU A 312 53.68 -7.10 -20.50
N GLN A 313 53.51 -8.13 -19.66
CA GLN A 313 54.52 -9.17 -19.48
C GLN A 313 54.83 -9.88 -20.80
N ILE A 314 53.81 -10.23 -21.58
CA ILE A 314 53.97 -10.86 -22.90
C ILE A 314 54.78 -9.95 -23.85
N LYS A 315 54.50 -8.63 -23.87
CA LYS A 315 55.26 -7.67 -24.69
C LYS A 315 56.73 -7.59 -24.24
N ARG A 316 56.98 -7.50 -22.93
CA ARG A 316 58.33 -7.49 -22.34
C ARG A 316 59.10 -8.78 -22.67
N ASP A 317 58.47 -9.94 -22.52
CA ASP A 317 59.08 -11.25 -22.81
C ASP A 317 59.48 -11.39 -24.30
N VAL A 318 58.64 -10.89 -25.22
CA VAL A 318 58.97 -10.85 -26.67
C VAL A 318 60.14 -9.93 -26.96
N ILE A 319 60.18 -8.73 -26.36
CA ILE A 319 61.28 -7.77 -26.57
C ILE A 319 62.59 -8.34 -25.99
N ALA A 320 62.55 -8.97 -24.82
CA ALA A 320 63.71 -9.64 -24.22
C ALA A 320 64.23 -10.79 -25.09
N ALA A 321 63.34 -11.62 -25.63
CA ALA A 321 63.69 -12.68 -26.58
C ALA A 321 64.20 -12.16 -27.94
N LYS A 322 64.00 -10.86 -28.23
CA LYS A 322 64.44 -10.16 -29.44
C LYS A 322 65.50 -9.08 -29.15
N ALA A 323 66.20 -9.13 -28.01
CA ALA A 323 67.11 -8.07 -27.58
C ALA A 323 68.25 -7.75 -28.58
N GLY A 324 68.65 -8.70 -29.43
CA GLY A 324 69.63 -8.51 -30.51
C GLY A 324 69.06 -8.01 -31.84
N ASP A 325 67.76 -7.70 -31.92
CA ASP A 325 67.13 -7.12 -33.11
C ASP A 325 67.49 -5.63 -33.23
N ALA A 326 67.86 -5.18 -34.43
CA ALA A 326 68.27 -3.80 -34.67
C ALA A 326 67.19 -2.76 -34.33
N LEU A 327 65.90 -3.10 -34.50
CA LEU A 327 64.79 -2.22 -34.12
C LEU A 327 64.62 -2.17 -32.59
N VAL A 328 64.81 -3.30 -31.90
CA VAL A 328 64.80 -3.34 -30.44
C VAL A 328 65.96 -2.52 -29.89
N THR A 329 67.17 -2.68 -30.42
CA THR A 329 68.32 -1.87 -30.02
C THR A 329 68.08 -0.38 -30.26
N ALA A 330 67.49 0.01 -31.41
CA ALA A 330 67.22 1.41 -31.73
C ALA A 330 66.14 2.07 -30.84
N LEU A 331 65.10 1.32 -30.45
CA LEU A 331 63.95 1.85 -29.69
C LEU A 331 64.12 1.72 -28.16
N MET A 332 64.87 0.73 -27.70
CA MET A 332 65.22 0.57 -26.27
C MET A 332 66.46 1.40 -25.90
N GLY A 333 67.40 1.59 -26.82
CA GLY A 333 68.67 2.26 -26.57
C GLY A 333 69.44 1.57 -25.44
N ASN A 334 69.86 2.34 -24.44
CA ASN A 334 70.54 1.83 -23.25
C ASN A 334 69.58 1.39 -22.11
N VAL A 335 68.27 1.40 -22.32
CA VAL A 335 67.28 1.06 -21.29
C VAL A 335 67.01 -0.44 -21.28
N SER A 336 67.11 -1.09 -20.12
CA SER A 336 66.80 -2.51 -19.99
C SER A 336 65.30 -2.78 -20.16
N VAL A 337 64.94 -3.99 -20.60
CA VAL A 337 63.52 -4.38 -20.74
C VAL A 337 62.77 -4.40 -19.40
N GLY A 338 63.47 -4.50 -18.27
CA GLY A 338 62.88 -4.36 -16.94
C GLY A 338 62.56 -2.90 -16.58
N ASP A 339 63.49 -1.98 -16.88
CA ASP A 339 63.41 -0.57 -16.47
C ASP A 339 62.59 0.31 -17.42
N ALA A 340 62.30 -0.19 -18.63
CA ALA A 340 61.55 0.56 -19.64
C ALA A 340 60.11 0.85 -19.20
N LYS A 341 59.64 2.06 -19.54
CA LYS A 341 58.26 2.48 -19.28
C LYS A 341 57.27 1.72 -20.18
N PRO A 342 56.01 1.51 -19.74
CA PRO A 342 55.01 0.80 -20.54
C PRO A 342 54.84 1.34 -21.97
N GLU A 343 54.93 2.66 -22.17
CA GLU A 343 54.80 3.29 -23.49
C GLU A 343 55.97 2.94 -24.43
N GLN A 344 57.18 2.78 -23.88
CA GLN A 344 58.37 2.39 -24.64
C GLN A 344 58.32 0.90 -25.02
N ILE A 345 57.84 0.05 -24.10
CA ILE A 345 57.54 -1.37 -24.36
C ILE A 345 56.46 -1.50 -25.46
N ASP A 346 55.36 -0.77 -25.36
CA ASP A 346 54.29 -0.79 -26.36
C ASP A 346 54.75 -0.31 -27.73
N THR A 347 55.54 0.76 -27.78
CA THR A 347 56.11 1.29 -29.03
C THR A 347 57.06 0.27 -29.68
N THR A 348 57.96 -0.33 -28.89
CA THR A 348 58.92 -1.33 -29.39
C THR A 348 58.23 -2.60 -29.85
N PHE A 349 57.23 -3.09 -29.10
CA PHE A 349 56.45 -4.26 -29.49
C PHE A 349 55.64 -4.00 -30.77
N ARG A 350 55.00 -2.84 -30.91
CA ARG A 350 54.28 -2.45 -32.15
C ARG A 350 55.22 -2.33 -33.36
N ALA A 351 56.42 -1.77 -33.17
CA ALA A 351 57.43 -1.68 -34.23
C ALA A 351 57.91 -3.06 -34.70
N LEU A 352 58.23 -3.97 -33.75
CA LEU A 352 58.46 -5.38 -34.06
C LEU A 352 57.28 -6.00 -34.79
N CYS A 353 56.04 -5.63 -34.42
CA CYS A 353 54.86 -6.19 -35.06
C CYS A 353 54.65 -5.73 -36.50
N ALA A 354 54.98 -4.48 -36.81
CA ALA A 354 54.85 -3.90 -38.15
C ALA A 354 55.80 -4.52 -39.19
N VAL A 355 56.91 -5.15 -38.76
CA VAL A 355 57.92 -5.76 -39.65
C VAL A 355 57.83 -7.28 -39.74
N LYS A 356 56.72 -7.90 -39.30
CA LYS A 356 56.53 -9.35 -39.42
C LYS A 356 56.54 -9.81 -40.88
N GLY A 357 57.48 -10.68 -41.21
CA GLY A 357 57.64 -11.25 -42.55
C GLY A 357 58.60 -10.48 -43.47
N THR A 358 59.04 -9.27 -43.10
CA THR A 358 60.16 -8.62 -43.79
C THR A 358 61.48 -9.05 -43.16
N HIS A 359 62.19 -9.99 -43.79
CA HIS A 359 63.61 -10.13 -43.51
C HIS A 359 64.31 -8.84 -43.96
N PRO A 360 65.17 -8.22 -43.14
CA PRO A 360 66.08 -7.21 -43.64
C PRO A 360 67.06 -7.91 -44.58
N SER A 361 66.88 -7.73 -45.89
CA SER A 361 67.96 -8.02 -46.83
C SER A 361 69.15 -7.17 -46.43
N ASN A 362 70.35 -7.76 -46.47
CA ASN A 362 71.58 -7.00 -46.33
C ASN A 362 72.09 -6.74 -47.76
N PRO A 363 71.67 -5.64 -48.42
CA PRO A 363 72.02 -5.41 -49.83
C PRO A 363 73.53 -5.33 -50.04
N VAL A 364 74.32 -5.01 -49.00
CA VAL A 364 75.78 -5.00 -49.03
C VAL A 364 76.34 -6.42 -48.93
N GLY A 365 75.77 -7.27 -48.06
CA GLY A 365 76.16 -8.67 -47.90
C GLY A 365 75.84 -9.52 -49.13
N ASP A 366 74.64 -9.34 -49.69
CA ASP A 366 74.18 -10.06 -50.89
C ASP A 366 75.04 -9.67 -52.12
N ALA A 367 75.36 -8.38 -52.27
CA ALA A 367 76.27 -7.89 -53.31
C ALA A 367 77.71 -8.44 -53.17
N LEU A 368 78.21 -8.57 -51.94
CA LEU A 368 79.54 -9.15 -51.69
C LEU A 368 79.60 -10.64 -52.04
N HIS A 369 78.55 -11.40 -51.71
CA HIS A 369 78.48 -12.83 -52.02
C HIS A 369 78.41 -13.07 -53.54
N GLN A 370 77.66 -12.21 -54.25
CA GLN A 370 77.54 -12.27 -55.71
C GLN A 370 78.86 -11.92 -56.42
N GLN A 371 79.68 -11.02 -55.86
CA GLN A 371 81.03 -10.74 -56.37
C GLN A 371 82.04 -11.88 -56.15
N GLN A 372 81.87 -12.71 -55.11
CA GLN A 372 82.82 -13.79 -54.80
C GLN A 372 82.64 -15.04 -55.68
N GLN A 373 81.49 -15.23 -56.33
CA GLN A 373 81.25 -16.40 -57.19
C GLN A 373 81.69 -16.21 -58.66
N VAL A 374 81.93 -14.98 -59.13
CA VAL A 374 82.25 -14.71 -60.55
C VAL A 374 83.75 -14.56 -60.80
N LYS A 375 84.55 -15.57 -60.39
CA LYS A 375 85.93 -15.80 -60.89
C LYS A 375 86.28 -17.29 -60.97
N THR A 376 85.67 -17.97 -61.93
CA THR A 376 86.19 -19.22 -62.52
C THR A 376 85.73 -19.27 -63.99
N GLY A 377 86.65 -19.51 -64.92
CA GLY A 377 86.36 -19.66 -66.35
C GLY A 377 85.81 -21.06 -66.70
N ASP A 378 85.68 -21.49 -67.96
CA ASP A 378 86.11 -20.94 -69.26
C ASP A 378 85.21 -21.54 -70.39
N GLY A 379 85.30 -21.06 -71.64
CA GLY A 379 84.96 -21.90 -72.81
C GLY A 379 83.93 -21.40 -73.85
N LYS A 380 84.44 -20.69 -74.86
CA LYS A 380 83.90 -20.35 -76.22
C LYS A 380 83.57 -21.58 -77.12
N PRO A 381 83.15 -21.44 -78.41
CA PRO A 381 82.53 -20.31 -79.18
C PRO A 381 81.36 -20.75 -80.14
N VAL A 382 81.11 -19.92 -81.18
CA VAL A 382 80.48 -20.18 -82.51
C VAL A 382 79.06 -19.62 -82.69
N ASP A 383 78.72 -18.83 -83.73
CA ASP A 383 79.40 -17.71 -84.45
C ASP A 383 78.36 -17.01 -85.39
N GLY A 384 78.69 -15.84 -85.98
CA GLY A 384 77.88 -15.20 -87.05
C GLY A 384 77.85 -13.66 -87.05
N GLU A 385 78.94 -12.98 -87.41
CA GLU A 385 78.98 -11.51 -87.58
C GLU A 385 78.24 -11.04 -88.86
N PRO A 386 77.90 -9.73 -88.98
CA PRO A 386 78.88 -8.81 -89.57
C PRO A 386 79.08 -7.46 -88.82
N LYS A 387 80.20 -6.81 -89.14
CA LYS A 387 80.72 -5.51 -88.66
C LYS A 387 81.48 -4.84 -89.82
N PRO A 388 81.96 -3.56 -89.74
CA PRO A 388 81.54 -2.42 -88.91
C PRO A 388 81.52 -1.08 -89.72
N ASN A 389 81.64 0.06 -89.01
CA ASN A 389 81.94 1.46 -89.43
C ASN A 389 80.71 2.39 -89.58
N ASN A 390 80.76 3.69 -89.24
CA ASN A 390 81.89 4.57 -88.87
C ASN A 390 81.50 5.63 -87.81
N LYS A 391 82.48 6.34 -87.25
CA LYS A 391 82.28 7.56 -86.43
C LYS A 391 81.84 8.75 -87.30
N LYS A 392 80.63 9.27 -87.07
CA LYS A 392 80.34 10.72 -86.92
C LYS A 392 78.85 10.97 -86.64
N GLU A 393 78.62 12.14 -86.05
CA GLU A 393 77.32 12.72 -85.70
C GLU A 393 76.26 12.60 -86.81
N ALA A 394 75.05 12.17 -86.45
CA ALA A 394 73.84 12.45 -87.22
C ALA A 394 72.61 12.47 -86.30
N TRP A 395 72.40 13.64 -85.71
CA TRP A 395 71.16 14.05 -85.05
C TRP A 395 69.88 13.56 -85.79
N LYS A 396 68.95 12.92 -85.07
CA LYS A 396 67.55 13.38 -84.92
C LYS A 396 66.68 12.43 -84.09
N GLN A 397 65.71 13.06 -83.41
CA GLN A 397 64.43 12.54 -82.94
C GLN A 397 64.43 11.45 -81.85
N SER A 398 63.98 11.86 -80.67
CA SER A 398 63.42 11.01 -79.62
C SER A 398 62.28 10.14 -80.13
N PHE A 399 62.10 8.98 -79.51
CA PHE A 399 61.00 8.80 -78.56
C PHE A 399 61.54 8.19 -77.27
#